data_AF-A0A3A0A288-F1
#
_entry.id   AF-A0A3A0A288-F1
#
_cell.length_a   1.000
_cell.length_b   1.000
_cell.length_c   1.000
_cell.angle_alpha   90.00
_cell.angle_beta   90.00
_cell.angle_gamma   90.00
#
_symmetry.space_group_name_H-M   'P 1'
#
loop_
_entity.id
_entity.type
_entity.pdbx_description
1 polymer ?
#
loop_
_entity_poly.entity_id
_entity_poly.type
_entity_poly.pdbx_seq_one_letter_code
_entity_poly.pdbx_strand_id
1 'polypeptide(L)'
;QNQDDTGQYQNIETVEWLCGCGILARRAVLENIGLIDPAFFIYSEEVDWCVRARAAGYENIFVPAAHLWHKGVQRDYQPSPRVTYLSARNELLLLQKHRVGWRALTKTWLRHLRTLSSWSIRPRWKHKKTHRDALARGLFDFARGHFGAPPF
;
A
#
# COMPACT_ATOMS: atom_id res chain seq x y z
N GLN A 1 2.27 -9.78 -9.06
CA GLN A 1 2.40 -10.76 -7.96
C GLN A 1 1.46 -11.93 -8.25
N ASN A 2 1.87 -13.17 -7.93
CA ASN A 2 1.16 -14.44 -8.25
C ASN A 2 1.16 -14.89 -9.71
N GLN A 3 2.12 -14.42 -10.51
CA GLN A 3 2.41 -14.97 -11.83
C GLN A 3 3.68 -15.81 -11.73
N ASP A 4 3.68 -16.98 -12.36
CA ASP A 4 4.88 -17.81 -12.42
C ASP A 4 5.91 -17.13 -13.33
N ASP A 5 7.18 -17.12 -12.91
CA ASP A 5 8.28 -16.60 -13.72
C ASP A 5 8.71 -17.69 -14.72
N THR A 6 8.24 -17.54 -15.95
CA THR A 6 8.63 -18.36 -17.10
C THR A 6 9.77 -17.72 -17.90
N GLY A 7 10.51 -16.80 -17.29
CA GLY A 7 11.58 -16.03 -17.93
C GLY A 7 11.09 -14.77 -18.63
N GLN A 8 9.91 -14.25 -18.28
CA GLN A 8 9.36 -13.02 -18.86
C GLN A 8 10.03 -11.74 -18.34
N TYR A 9 10.82 -11.84 -17.26
CA TYR A 9 11.50 -10.72 -16.62
C TYR A 9 13.02 -10.87 -16.74
N GLN A 10 13.60 -10.43 -17.87
CA GLN A 10 15.04 -10.57 -18.14
C GLN A 10 15.80 -9.25 -18.18
N ASN A 11 15.08 -8.14 -18.33
CA ASN A 11 15.70 -6.84 -18.53
C ASN A 11 15.75 -6.03 -17.24
N ILE A 12 16.81 -5.24 -17.10
CA ILE A 12 16.89 -4.20 -16.08
C ILE A 12 15.95 -3.08 -16.51
N GLU A 13 15.06 -2.67 -15.61
CA GLU A 13 14.01 -1.70 -15.93
C GLU A 13 13.83 -0.68 -14.80
N THR A 14 13.62 0.58 -15.18
CA THR A 14 13.16 1.61 -14.25
C THR A 14 11.66 1.43 -14.01
N VAL A 15 11.27 1.30 -12.75
CA VAL A 15 9.89 1.08 -12.31
C VAL A 15 9.38 2.23 -11.44
N GLU A 16 8.07 2.27 -11.22
CA GLU A 16 7.46 3.29 -10.36
C GLU A 16 7.78 3.02 -8.88
N TRP A 17 7.73 1.75 -8.46
CA TRP A 17 7.96 1.30 -7.10
C TRP A 17 8.52 -0.12 -7.07
N LEU A 18 9.12 -0.51 -5.94
CA LEU A 18 9.76 -1.81 -5.72
C LEU A 18 9.04 -2.56 -4.60
N CYS A 19 9.13 -3.90 -4.59
CA CYS A 19 8.62 -4.71 -3.49
C CYS A 19 9.36 -4.37 -2.18
N GLY A 20 8.62 -4.05 -1.13
CA GLY A 20 9.19 -3.80 0.21
C GLY A 20 9.86 -5.03 0.86
N CYS A 21 9.71 -6.22 0.26
CA CYS A 21 10.35 -7.45 0.69
C CYS A 21 11.89 -7.43 0.59
N GLY A 22 12.44 -6.56 -0.25
CA GLY A 22 13.88 -6.36 -0.39
C GLY A 22 14.20 -5.17 -1.29
N ILE A 23 14.83 -4.15 -0.73
CA ILE A 23 15.32 -2.98 -1.46
C ILE A 23 16.76 -2.72 -1.03
N LEU A 24 17.66 -2.61 -2.01
CA LEU A 24 19.03 -2.17 -1.79
C LEU A 24 19.18 -0.71 -2.21
N ALA A 25 19.71 0.13 -1.34
CA ALA A 25 19.93 1.54 -1.60
C ALA A 25 21.31 1.99 -1.10
N ARG A 26 21.89 2.99 -1.76
CA ARG A 26 23.10 3.64 -1.24
C ARG A 26 22.75 4.37 0.05
N ARG A 27 23.69 4.39 1.01
CA ARG A 27 23.55 5.15 2.27
C ARG A 27 23.13 6.61 2.03
N ALA A 28 23.71 7.27 1.03
CA ALA A 28 23.38 8.65 0.66
C ALA A 28 21.90 8.84 0.26
N VAL A 29 21.23 7.82 -0.29
CA VAL A 29 19.78 7.88 -0.58
C VAL A 29 19.01 7.93 0.74
N LEU A 30 19.33 7.06 1.70
CA LEU A 30 18.69 7.02 3.02
C LEU A 30 18.90 8.32 3.79
N GLU A 31 20.10 8.91 3.71
CA GLU A 31 20.41 10.19 4.35
C GLU A 31 19.67 11.36 3.70
N ASN A 32 19.44 11.31 2.38
CA ASN A 32 18.74 12.36 1.65
C ASN A 32 17.22 12.31 1.86
N ILE A 33 16.59 11.16 1.62
CA ILE A 33 15.12 11.05 1.63
C ILE A 33 14.54 10.54 2.94
N GLY A 34 15.36 10.04 3.86
CA GLY A 34 14.94 9.40 5.10
C GLY A 34 14.49 7.94 4.92
N LEU A 35 14.15 7.33 6.06
CA LEU A 35 13.70 5.93 6.12
C LEU A 35 12.22 5.77 5.74
N ILE A 36 11.67 4.57 5.95
CA ILE A 36 10.24 4.29 5.84
C ILE A 36 9.46 5.19 6.82
N ASP A 37 8.34 5.76 6.36
CA ASP A 37 7.49 6.58 7.22
C ASP A 37 6.64 5.71 8.16
N PRO A 38 6.82 5.83 9.49
CA PRO A 38 6.10 5.03 10.47
C PRO A 38 4.58 5.27 10.46
N ALA A 39 4.09 6.36 9.86
CA ALA A 39 2.67 6.64 9.72
C ALA A 39 1.91 5.53 8.93
N PHE A 40 2.60 4.84 8.02
CA PHE A 40 2.02 3.72 7.29
C PHE A 40 1.94 2.45 8.13
N PHE A 41 2.92 2.22 9.02
CA PHE A 41 3.17 0.96 9.72
C PHE A 41 3.48 -0.23 8.80
N ILE A 42 2.53 -0.64 7.96
CA ILE A 42 2.69 -1.63 6.88
C ILE A 42 1.59 -1.42 5.82
N TYR A 43 1.87 -1.83 4.59
CA TYR A 43 1.15 -1.56 3.35
C TYR A 43 1.30 -0.11 2.86
N SER A 44 1.87 0.07 1.65
CA SER A 44 2.12 1.35 0.95
C SER A 44 3.28 2.18 1.50
N GLU A 45 3.96 1.70 2.53
CA GLU A 45 5.15 2.33 3.10
C GLU A 45 6.34 2.30 2.14
N GLU A 46 6.47 1.22 1.38
CA GLU A 46 7.49 1.07 0.34
C GLU A 46 7.16 1.93 -0.88
N VAL A 47 5.88 2.08 -1.20
CA VAL A 47 5.41 2.93 -2.30
C VAL A 47 5.70 4.39 -1.99
N ASP A 48 5.40 4.86 -0.77
CA ASP A 48 5.80 6.19 -0.29
C ASP A 48 7.31 6.42 -0.44
N TRP A 49 8.12 5.46 0.02
CA TRP A 49 9.57 5.57 -0.03
C TRP A 49 10.09 5.65 -1.47
N CYS A 50 9.58 4.82 -2.38
CA CYS A 50 9.89 4.86 -3.80
C CYS A 50 9.46 6.17 -4.49
N VAL A 51 8.31 6.73 -4.12
CA VAL A 51 7.86 8.03 -4.66
C VAL A 51 8.76 9.16 -4.15
N ARG A 52 9.17 9.14 -2.87
CA ARG A 52 10.15 10.10 -2.33
C ARG A 52 11.51 9.99 -3.02
N ALA A 53 11.99 8.77 -3.27
CA ALA A 53 13.24 8.54 -3.99
C ALA A 53 13.20 9.19 -5.38
N ARG A 54 12.12 8.96 -6.13
CA ARG A 54 11.91 9.57 -7.45
C ARG A 54 11.81 11.09 -7.39
N ALA A 55 11.10 11.63 -6.39
CA ALA A 55 10.99 13.08 -6.20
C ALA A 55 12.35 13.74 -5.89
N ALA A 56 13.30 12.99 -5.33
CA ALA A 56 14.68 13.43 -5.07
C ALA A 56 15.64 13.16 -6.24
N GLY A 57 15.14 12.69 -7.39
CA GLY A 57 15.94 12.45 -8.59
C GLY A 57 16.61 11.06 -8.65
N TYR A 58 16.26 10.13 -7.77
CA TYR A 58 16.74 8.76 -7.84
C TYR A 58 15.82 7.87 -8.68
N GLU A 59 16.38 6.83 -9.27
CA GLU A 59 15.63 5.82 -10.02
C GLU A 59 15.35 4.58 -9.16
N ASN A 60 14.14 4.05 -9.28
CA ASN A 60 13.80 2.73 -8.74
C ASN A 60 14.06 1.70 -9.85
N ILE A 61 15.06 0.84 -9.66
CA ILE A 61 15.52 -0.09 -10.69
C ILE A 61 15.18 -1.51 -10.28
N PHE A 62 14.44 -2.21 -11.13
CA PHE A 62 14.24 -3.65 -11.03
C PHE A 62 15.43 -4.37 -11.68
N VAL A 63 16.05 -5.28 -10.93
CA VAL A 63 17.24 -6.04 -11.35
C VAL A 63 16.93 -7.53 -11.32
N PRO A 64 16.61 -8.17 -12.45
CA PRO A 64 16.20 -9.58 -12.50
C PRO A 64 17.25 -10.54 -11.94
N ALA A 65 18.54 -10.22 -12.08
CA ALA A 65 19.62 -11.08 -11.58
C ALA A 65 19.72 -11.10 -10.05
N ALA A 66 19.09 -10.16 -9.34
CA ALA A 66 19.11 -10.07 -7.88
C ALA A 66 17.91 -10.81 -7.27
N HIS A 67 18.16 -12.00 -6.72
CA HIS A 67 17.13 -12.85 -6.15
C HIS A 67 17.09 -12.81 -4.62
N LEU A 68 15.88 -12.74 -4.06
CA LEU A 68 15.60 -12.87 -2.63
C LEU A 68 14.35 -13.73 -2.43
N TRP A 69 14.43 -14.73 -1.54
CA TRP A 69 13.29 -15.56 -1.19
C TRP A 69 12.52 -14.95 -0.02
N HIS A 70 11.25 -14.62 -0.26
CA HIS A 70 10.34 -14.09 0.75
C HIS A 70 9.16 -15.04 0.91
N LYS A 71 8.74 -15.28 2.17
CA LYS A 71 7.53 -16.06 2.45
C LYS A 71 6.30 -15.22 2.11
N GLY A 72 5.84 -15.34 0.86
CA GLY A 72 4.64 -14.67 0.38
C GLY A 72 3.34 -15.24 0.92
N VAL A 73 2.23 -14.66 0.47
CA VAL A 73 0.88 -15.16 0.73
C VAL A 73 0.53 -16.29 -0.23
N GLN A 74 -0.35 -17.20 0.20
CA GLN A 74 -0.86 -18.30 -0.65
C GLN A 74 -1.78 -17.74 -1.75
N ARG A 75 -1.97 -18.49 -2.85
CA ARG A 75 -2.77 -18.04 -4.00
C ARG A 75 -4.24 -17.75 -3.63
N ASP A 76 -4.78 -18.47 -2.65
CA ASP A 76 -6.15 -18.35 -2.12
C ASP A 76 -6.25 -17.43 -0.90
N TYR A 77 -5.20 -16.67 -0.61
CA TYR A 77 -5.13 -15.78 0.55
C TYR A 77 -6.34 -14.85 0.63
N GLN A 78 -7.05 -14.94 1.76
CA GLN A 78 -8.09 -13.99 2.11
C GLN A 78 -7.48 -12.94 3.04
N PRO A 79 -7.50 -11.65 2.66
CA PRO A 79 -6.98 -10.61 3.52
C PRO A 79 -7.74 -10.61 4.84
N SER A 80 -7.04 -10.36 5.94
CA SER A 80 -7.70 -10.17 7.23
C SER A 80 -8.38 -8.79 7.28
N PRO A 81 -9.33 -8.57 8.22
CA PRO A 81 -9.88 -7.24 8.46
C PRO A 81 -8.79 -6.19 8.75
N ARG A 82 -7.68 -6.59 9.40
CA ARG A 82 -6.55 -5.70 9.66
C ARG A 82 -5.90 -5.18 8.38
N VAL A 83 -5.76 -6.04 7.36
CA VAL A 83 -5.29 -5.61 6.02
C VAL A 83 -6.27 -4.63 5.41
N THR A 84 -7.58 -4.89 5.51
CA THR A 84 -8.61 -3.97 4.98
C THR A 84 -8.56 -2.60 5.64
N TYR A 85 -8.39 -2.55 6.96
CA TYR A 85 -8.22 -1.31 7.72
C TYR A 85 -6.97 -0.54 7.23
N LEU A 86 -5.81 -1.20 7.21
CA LEU A 86 -4.54 -0.54 6.85
C LEU A 86 -4.54 -0.10 5.39
N SER A 87 -4.96 -0.94 4.45
CA SER A 87 -5.00 -0.59 3.03
C SER A 87 -5.90 0.62 2.76
N ALA A 88 -7.09 0.69 3.37
CA ALA A 88 -7.98 1.83 3.17
C ALA A 88 -7.44 3.13 3.77
N ARG A 89 -6.89 3.07 5.00
CA ARG A 89 -6.29 4.24 5.65
C ARG A 89 -5.05 4.73 4.90
N ASN A 90 -4.17 3.80 4.53
CA ASN A 90 -2.87 4.09 3.95
C ASN A 90 -2.98 4.51 2.47
N GLU A 91 -3.96 4.02 1.72
CA GLU A 91 -4.23 4.51 0.37
C GLU A 91 -4.59 6.01 0.38
N LEU A 92 -5.46 6.43 1.30
CA LEU A 92 -5.81 7.84 1.48
C LEU A 92 -4.62 8.67 1.99
N LEU A 93 -3.84 8.13 2.93
CA LEU A 93 -2.62 8.77 3.44
C LEU A 93 -1.59 9.01 2.32
N LEU A 94 -1.34 8.01 1.47
CA LEU A 94 -0.41 8.13 0.34
C LEU A 94 -0.84 9.25 -0.61
N LEU A 95 -2.13 9.27 -0.99
CA LEU A 95 -2.68 10.31 -1.87
C LEU A 95 -2.56 11.71 -1.26
N GLN A 96 -2.88 11.85 0.04
CA GLN A 96 -2.76 13.11 0.76
C GLN A 96 -1.30 13.57 0.85
N LYS A 97 -0.39 12.67 1.24
CA LYS A 97 1.02 12.97 1.47
C LYS A 97 1.73 13.44 0.20
N HIS A 98 1.45 12.78 -0.93
CA HIS A 98 2.02 13.16 -2.23
C HIS A 98 1.19 14.19 -3.00
N ARG A 99 0.22 14.84 -2.33
CA ARG A 99 -0.62 15.91 -2.89
C ARG A 99 -1.26 15.53 -4.23
N VAL A 100 -1.67 14.27 -4.36
CA VAL A 100 -2.35 13.79 -5.55
C VAL A 100 -3.67 14.55 -5.66
N GLY A 101 -3.96 15.08 -6.86
CA GLY A 101 -5.03 16.06 -7.06
C GLY A 101 -6.38 15.63 -6.46
N TRP A 102 -7.17 16.60 -6.00
CA TRP A 102 -8.41 16.38 -5.26
C TRP A 102 -9.39 15.39 -5.92
N ARG A 103 -9.38 15.29 -7.26
CA ARG A 103 -10.18 14.31 -8.02
C ARG A 103 -9.83 12.86 -7.68
N ALA A 104 -8.56 12.54 -7.48
CA ALA A 104 -8.13 11.20 -7.09
C ALA A 104 -8.58 10.90 -5.66
N LEU A 105 -8.38 11.86 -4.75
CA LEU A 105 -8.81 11.73 -3.36
C LEU A 105 -10.32 11.52 -3.25
N THR A 106 -11.13 12.34 -3.93
CA THR A 106 -12.60 12.19 -3.94
C THR A 106 -13.04 10.88 -4.57
N LYS A 107 -12.43 10.46 -5.68
CA LYS A 107 -12.71 9.15 -6.30
C LYS A 107 -12.42 7.99 -5.34
N THR A 108 -11.31 8.02 -4.61
CA THR A 108 -10.95 6.99 -3.63
C THR A 108 -11.93 6.96 -2.47
N TRP A 109 -12.30 8.14 -1.92
CA TRP A 109 -13.35 8.25 -0.91
C TRP A 109 -14.68 7.67 -1.38
N LEU A 110 -15.16 8.06 -2.56
CA LEU A 110 -16.41 7.55 -3.13
C LEU A 110 -16.37 6.03 -3.34
N ARG A 111 -15.22 5.48 -3.75
CA ARG A 111 -15.04 4.03 -3.87
C ARG A 111 -15.15 3.32 -2.52
N HIS A 112 -14.51 3.83 -1.48
CA HIS A 112 -14.64 3.25 -0.13
C HIS A 112 -16.05 3.38 0.43
N LEU A 113 -16.70 4.53 0.26
CA LEU A 113 -18.09 4.74 0.69
C LEU A 113 -19.04 3.79 -0.03
N ARG A 114 -18.90 3.63 -1.36
CA ARG A 114 -19.69 2.66 -2.14
C ARG A 114 -19.49 1.23 -1.62
N THR A 115 -18.26 0.83 -1.33
CA THR A 115 -17.95 -0.50 -0.77
C THR A 115 -18.56 -0.68 0.60
N LEU A 116 -18.42 0.32 1.47
CA LEU A 116 -18.98 0.33 2.82
C LEU A 116 -20.51 0.21 2.78
N SER A 117 -21.19 0.99 1.94
CA SER A 117 -22.64 0.91 1.74
C SER A 117 -23.05 -0.46 1.19
N SER A 118 -22.31 -1.01 0.22
CA SER A 118 -22.58 -2.33 -0.33
C SER A 118 -22.49 -3.43 0.75
N TRP A 119 -21.43 -3.45 1.56
CA TRP A 119 -21.25 -4.42 2.63
C TRP A 119 -22.21 -4.21 3.82
N SER A 120 -22.77 -3.01 3.97
CA SER A 120 -23.75 -2.71 5.03
C SER A 120 -25.18 -3.10 4.64
N ILE A 121 -25.57 -2.86 3.38
CA ILE A 121 -26.97 -2.93 2.95
C ILE A 121 -27.31 -4.27 2.30
N ARG A 122 -26.42 -4.84 1.47
CA ARG A 122 -26.80 -5.99 0.64
C ARG A 122 -26.71 -7.28 1.46
N PRO A 123 -27.80 -8.07 1.59
CA PRO A 123 -27.83 -9.27 2.42
C PRO A 123 -26.75 -10.32 2.07
N ARG A 124 -26.36 -10.41 0.79
CA ARG A 124 -25.30 -11.32 0.33
C ARG A 124 -23.93 -11.08 0.99
N TRP A 125 -23.69 -9.89 1.55
CA TRP A 125 -22.44 -9.51 2.17
C TRP A 125 -22.45 -9.57 3.71
N LYS A 126 -23.46 -10.20 4.32
CA LYS A 126 -23.53 -10.35 5.80
C LYS A 126 -22.24 -10.90 6.43
N HIS A 127 -21.54 -11.81 5.74
CA HIS A 127 -20.27 -12.39 6.19
C HIS A 127 -19.08 -11.41 6.18
N LYS A 128 -19.20 -10.24 5.54
CA LYS A 128 -18.16 -9.19 5.47
C LYS A 128 -18.23 -8.19 6.63
N LYS A 129 -19.02 -8.44 7.68
CA LYS A 129 -19.21 -7.51 8.81
C LYS A 129 -17.88 -7.03 9.40
N THR A 130 -16.93 -7.94 9.65
CA THR A 130 -15.60 -7.59 10.19
C THR A 130 -14.79 -6.69 9.25
N HIS A 131 -14.82 -6.96 7.95
CA HIS A 131 -14.18 -6.12 6.94
C HIS A 131 -14.84 -4.74 6.80
N ARG A 132 -16.17 -4.68 6.89
CA ARG A 132 -16.94 -3.44 6.90
C ARG A 132 -16.53 -2.56 8.09
N ASP A 133 -16.48 -3.14 9.28
CA ASP A 133 -16.12 -2.42 10.50
C ASP A 133 -14.66 -1.94 10.43
N ALA A 134 -13.76 -2.79 9.92
CA ALA A 134 -12.37 -2.41 9.67
C ALA A 134 -12.23 -1.28 8.64
N LEU A 135 -12.98 -1.33 7.53
CA LEU A 135 -13.00 -0.27 6.53
C LEU A 135 -13.49 1.05 7.13
N ALA A 136 -14.63 1.03 7.82
CA ALA A 136 -15.19 2.22 8.47
C ALA A 136 -14.19 2.83 9.46
N ARG A 137 -13.53 1.99 10.26
CA ARG A 137 -12.50 2.42 11.21
C ARG A 137 -11.28 3.00 10.51
N GLY A 138 -10.84 2.43 9.39
CA GLY A 138 -9.71 2.93 8.61
C GLY A 138 -9.97 4.32 8.02
N LEU A 139 -11.17 4.53 7.48
CA LEU A 139 -11.61 5.83 6.99
C LEU A 139 -11.71 6.87 8.11
N PHE A 140 -12.24 6.47 9.27
CA PHE A 140 -12.37 7.34 10.43
C PHE A 140 -11.02 7.75 11.00
N ASP A 141 -10.09 6.81 11.18
CA ASP A 141 -8.75 7.10 11.68
C ASP A 141 -7.97 8.00 10.71
N PHE A 142 -8.10 7.77 9.39
CA PHE A 142 -7.55 8.71 8.40
C PHE A 142 -8.13 10.13 8.57
N ALA A 143 -9.45 10.25 8.69
CA ALA A 143 -10.11 11.55 8.87
C ALA A 143 -9.69 12.27 10.17
N ARG A 144 -9.29 11.53 11.20
CA ARG A 144 -8.78 12.08 12.47
C ARG A 144 -7.26 12.27 12.50
N GLY A 145 -6.55 11.90 11.44
CA GLY A 145 -5.08 11.96 11.41
C GLY A 145 -4.41 10.93 12.32
N HIS A 146 -5.08 9.83 12.65
CA HIS A 146 -4.54 8.74 13.46
C HIS A 146 -3.79 7.74 12.56
N PHE A 147 -2.47 7.80 12.60
CA PHE A 147 -1.59 6.98 11.76
C PHE A 147 -0.69 6.07 12.59
N GLY A 148 0.02 5.16 11.91
CA GLY A 148 0.95 4.22 12.52
C GLY A 148 0.33 2.88 12.88
N ALA A 149 0.85 2.24 13.91
CA ALA A 149 0.42 0.89 14.29
C ALA A 149 -1.06 0.90 14.72
N PRO A 150 -1.89 -0.02 14.20
CA PRO A 150 -3.27 -0.11 14.63
C PRO A 150 -3.32 -0.53 16.11
N PRO A 151 -4.28 -0.03 16.91
CA PRO A 151 -4.39 -0.34 18.33
C PRO A 151 -5.01 -1.74 18.61
N PHE A 152 -5.07 -2.62 17.61
CA PHE A 152 -5.72 -3.93 17.65
C PHE A 152 -4.98 -4.95 16.76
#